data_AF-A0A2G5X954-F1
#
_entry.id   AF-A0A2G5X954-F1
#
_cell.length_a   1.000
_cell.length_b   1.000
_cell.length_c   1.000
_cell.angle_alpha   90.00
_cell.angle_beta   90.00
_cell.angle_gamma   90.00
#
_symmetry.space_group_name_H-M   'P 1'
#
loop_
_entity.id
_entity.type
_entity.pdbx_description
1 polymer ?
#
loop_
_entity_poly.entity_id
_entity_poly.type
_entity_poly.pdbx_seq_one_letter_code
_entity_poly.pdbx_strand_id
1 'polypeptide(L)'
;MRWKNERGFTLVEILASLTILGIVFISFMTIFPQMVNVNDRTGTKLDTMNVAKKLLNEIRDSEGDLPSSYVLVNYDDSKKEVYYKVEREGYQIALTCLPRDETSPMCSKTITEKASNVTDLYKIHIQVTQQDKLISETFGYAKLK
;
A
#
# COMPACT_ATOMS: atom_id res chain seq x y z
N MET A 1 -62.96 37.22 22.42
CA MET A 1 -61.61 36.95 21.87
C MET A 1 -60.86 36.02 22.82
N ARG A 2 -60.57 34.76 22.43
CA ARG A 2 -59.74 33.86 23.25
C ARG A 2 -58.28 34.23 23.03
N TRP A 3 -57.62 34.77 24.05
CA TRP A 3 -56.18 34.97 24.03
C TRP A 3 -55.52 33.60 24.20
N LYS A 4 -54.76 33.18 23.18
CA LYS A 4 -53.96 31.95 23.25
C LYS A 4 -52.79 32.21 24.19
N ASN A 5 -52.60 31.29 25.13
CA ASN A 5 -51.55 31.36 26.12
C ASN A 5 -50.22 30.96 25.45
N GLU A 6 -49.48 31.94 24.95
CA GLU A 6 -48.14 31.77 24.36
C GLU A 6 -47.13 31.48 25.49
N ARG A 7 -46.97 30.21 25.86
CA ARG A 7 -45.94 29.82 26.84
C ARG A 7 -44.57 29.90 26.15
N GLY A 8 -43.79 30.93 26.48
CA GLY A 8 -42.40 31.04 26.06
C GLY A 8 -41.52 29.94 26.66
N PHE A 9 -40.31 29.76 26.10
CA PHE A 9 -39.34 28.81 26.63
C PHE A 9 -38.82 29.24 28.00
N THR A 10 -38.66 28.26 28.89
CA THR A 10 -37.97 28.49 30.16
C THR A 10 -36.47 28.60 29.95
N LEU A 11 -35.79 29.32 30.85
CA LEU A 11 -34.34 29.45 30.85
C LEU A 11 -33.62 28.09 30.92
N VAL A 12 -34.22 27.14 31.65
CA VAL A 12 -33.70 25.76 31.78
C VAL A 12 -33.81 24.99 30.47
N GLU A 13 -34.89 25.15 29.71
CA GLU A 13 -35.03 24.53 28.38
C GLU A 13 -34.03 25.09 27.36
N ILE A 14 -33.78 26.40 27.38
CA ILE A 14 -32.75 27.01 26.52
C ILE A 14 -31.36 26.51 26.91
N LEU A 15 -31.08 26.41 28.22
CA LEU A 15 -29.80 25.88 28.68
C LEU A 15 -29.60 24.41 28.28
N ALA A 16 -30.63 23.57 28.45
CA ALA A 16 -30.59 22.16 28.08
C ALA A 16 -30.44 21.95 26.56
N SER A 17 -31.11 22.76 25.74
CA SER A 17 -30.97 22.68 24.28
C SER A 17 -29.57 23.11 23.80
N LEU A 18 -29.00 24.16 24.39
CA LEU A 18 -27.63 24.58 24.10
C LEU A 18 -26.57 23.56 24.54
N THR A 19 -26.75 22.91 25.69
CA THR A 19 -25.81 21.88 26.15
C THR A 19 -25.88 20.63 25.27
N ILE A 20 -27.07 20.16 24.93
CA ILE A 20 -27.24 19.03 24.00
C ILE A 20 -26.65 19.38 22.63
N LEU A 21 -26.92 20.57 22.11
CA LEU A 21 -26.35 21.03 20.83
C LEU A 21 -24.82 21.09 20.88
N GLY A 22 -24.24 21.57 21.98
CA GLY A 22 -22.80 21.61 22.18
C GLY A 22 -22.16 20.22 22.19
N ILE A 23 -22.79 19.25 22.86
CA ILE A 23 -22.32 17.85 22.87
C ILE A 23 -22.31 17.26 21.47
N VAL A 24 -23.41 17.47 20.71
CA VAL A 24 -23.52 17.00 19.33
C VAL A 24 -22.48 17.68 18.43
N PHE A 25 -22.22 18.97 18.63
CA PHE A 25 -21.25 19.69 17.82
C PHE A 25 -19.81 19.21 18.06
N ILE A 26 -19.43 19.01 19.32
CA ILE A 26 -18.09 18.52 19.69
C ILE A 26 -17.87 17.09 19.17
N SER A 27 -18.90 16.23 19.22
CA SER A 27 -18.77 14.86 18.73
C SER A 27 -18.46 14.81 17.24
N PHE A 28 -19.13 15.63 16.40
CA PHE A 28 -18.83 15.72 14.97
C PHE A 28 -17.47 16.36 14.66
N MET A 29 -17.01 17.32 15.46
CA MET A 29 -15.70 17.95 15.24
C MET A 29 -14.54 16.96 15.28
N THR A 30 -14.66 15.86 16.03
CA THR A 30 -13.61 14.83 16.10
C THR A 30 -13.47 13.99 14.83
N ILE A 31 -14.49 13.94 13.97
CA ILE A 31 -14.54 13.07 12.79
C ILE A 31 -13.81 13.70 11.60
N PHE A 32 -13.86 15.04 11.45
CA PHE A 32 -13.26 15.72 10.29
C PHE A 32 -11.75 15.53 10.15
N PRO A 33 -10.92 15.66 11.22
CA PRO A 33 -9.48 15.43 11.10
C PRO A 33 -9.15 13.97 10.76
N GLN A 34 -9.96 13.02 11.22
CA GLN A 34 -9.81 11.60 10.92
C GLN A 34 -10.05 11.33 9.43
N MET A 35 -11.09 11.93 8.84
CA MET A 35 -11.39 11.76 7.41
C MET A 35 -10.27 12.26 6.50
N VAL A 36 -9.66 13.41 6.80
CA VAL A 36 -8.54 13.96 6.00
C VAL A 36 -7.34 13.00 6.01
N ASN A 37 -6.91 12.55 7.20
CA ASN A 37 -5.75 11.65 7.33
C ASN A 37 -6.00 10.28 6.66
N VAL A 38 -7.23 9.76 6.73
CA VAL A 38 -7.59 8.52 6.03
C VAL A 38 -7.57 8.71 4.52
N ASN A 39 -8.04 9.85 4.01
CA ASN A 39 -8.03 10.15 2.58
C ASN A 39 -6.60 10.24 2.04
N ASP A 40 -5.70 10.95 2.72
CA ASP A 40 -4.30 11.09 2.32
C ASP A 40 -3.57 9.74 2.31
N ARG A 41 -3.79 8.91 3.35
CA ARG A 41 -3.24 7.55 3.41
C ARG A 41 -3.78 6.65 2.31
N THR A 42 -5.06 6.79 1.98
CA THR A 42 -5.70 6.00 0.92
C THR A 42 -5.17 6.42 -0.46
N GLY A 43 -5.03 7.72 -0.72
CA GLY A 43 -4.42 8.25 -1.94
C GLY A 43 -2.99 7.75 -2.11
N THR A 44 -2.15 7.93 -1.08
CA THR A 44 -0.75 7.46 -1.09
C THR A 44 -0.69 5.95 -1.36
N LYS A 45 -1.55 5.15 -0.72
CA LYS A 45 -1.59 3.70 -0.93
C LYS A 45 -2.00 3.32 -2.35
N LEU A 46 -2.95 4.04 -2.95
CA LEU A 46 -3.37 3.80 -4.33
C LEU A 46 -2.24 4.12 -5.32
N ASP A 47 -1.54 5.23 -5.10
CA ASP A 47 -0.41 5.64 -5.93
C ASP A 47 0.73 4.63 -5.84
N THR A 48 1.13 4.22 -4.63
CA THR A 48 2.19 3.22 -4.45
C THR A 48 1.80 1.84 -4.98
N MET A 49 0.51 1.47 -4.89
CA MET A 49 0.00 0.24 -5.53
C MET A 49 0.08 0.32 -7.06
N ASN A 50 -0.22 1.47 -7.65
CA ASN A 50 -0.11 1.67 -9.10
C ASN A 50 1.36 1.60 -9.54
N VAL A 51 2.27 2.22 -8.80
CA VAL A 51 3.72 2.08 -9.03
C VAL A 51 4.14 0.62 -8.97
N ALA A 52 3.78 -0.10 -7.90
CA ALA A 52 4.15 -1.51 -7.74
C ALA A 52 3.61 -2.40 -8.87
N LYS A 53 2.36 -2.18 -9.31
CA LYS A 53 1.77 -2.89 -10.47
C LYS A 53 2.47 -2.56 -11.78
N LYS A 54 2.85 -1.30 -11.98
CA LYS A 54 3.61 -0.89 -13.17
C LYS A 54 4.94 -1.62 -13.23
N LEU A 55 5.66 -1.70 -12.11
CA LEU A 55 6.92 -2.46 -12.03
C LEU A 55 6.73 -3.94 -12.31
N LEU A 56 5.67 -4.56 -11.77
CA LEU A 56 5.35 -5.95 -12.07
C LEU A 56 5.08 -6.17 -13.57
N ASN A 57 4.36 -5.25 -14.20
CA ASN A 57 4.13 -5.31 -15.64
C ASN A 57 5.41 -5.08 -16.43
N GLU A 58 6.27 -4.13 -16.02
CA GLU A 58 7.58 -3.90 -16.63
C GLU A 58 8.43 -5.18 -16.63
N ILE A 59 8.47 -5.91 -15.50
CA ILE A 59 9.19 -7.19 -15.39
C ILE A 59 8.59 -8.26 -16.31
N ARG A 60 7.26 -8.29 -16.44
CA ARG A 60 6.58 -9.25 -17.32
C ARG A 60 6.84 -8.94 -18.79
N ASP A 61 6.82 -7.66 -19.16
CA ASP A 61 6.95 -7.20 -20.54
C ASP A 61 8.42 -7.20 -20.99
N SER A 62 9.38 -7.09 -20.07
CA SER A 62 10.83 -7.25 -20.33
C SER A 62 11.28 -8.71 -20.50
N GLU A 63 10.35 -9.65 -20.65
CA GLU A 63 10.60 -11.10 -20.62
C GLU A 63 11.35 -11.57 -19.37
N GLY A 64 11.31 -10.81 -18.28
CA GLY A 64 11.97 -11.16 -17.04
C GLY A 64 13.35 -10.58 -16.82
N ASP A 65 13.82 -9.68 -17.68
CA ASP A 65 15.01 -8.88 -17.40
C ASP A 65 14.68 -7.82 -16.34
N LEU A 66 15.37 -7.89 -15.21
CA LEU A 66 15.29 -6.87 -14.18
C LEU A 66 16.10 -5.63 -14.62
N PRO A 67 15.54 -4.41 -14.53
CA PRO A 67 16.29 -3.20 -14.84
C PRO A 67 17.57 -3.08 -14.02
N SER A 68 18.61 -2.46 -14.58
CA SER A 68 19.90 -2.23 -13.89
C SER A 68 19.82 -1.37 -12.63
N SER A 69 18.67 -0.72 -12.38
CA SER A 69 18.40 0.03 -11.15
C SER A 69 18.14 -0.85 -9.92
N TYR A 70 17.90 -2.16 -10.10
CA TYR A 70 17.64 -3.07 -8.99
C TYR A 70 18.95 -3.60 -8.42
N VAL A 71 19.19 -3.32 -7.16
CA VAL A 71 20.38 -3.79 -6.45
C VAL A 71 20.04 -5.05 -5.68
N LEU A 72 20.81 -6.12 -5.91
CA LEU A 72 20.77 -7.34 -5.11
C LEU A 72 21.19 -7.04 -3.68
N VAL A 73 20.34 -7.38 -2.71
CA VAL A 73 20.60 -7.14 -1.29
C VAL A 73 21.02 -8.41 -0.59
N ASN A 74 20.29 -9.49 -0.83
CA ASN A 74 20.53 -10.78 -0.18
C ASN A 74 19.89 -11.90 -1.00
N TYR A 75 20.23 -13.13 -0.64
CA TYR A 75 19.66 -14.33 -1.18
C TYR A 75 19.66 -15.46 -0.13
N ASP A 76 18.56 -16.19 -0.05
CA ASP A 76 18.40 -17.35 0.84
C ASP A 76 18.45 -18.64 0.00
N ASP A 77 19.55 -19.38 0.12
CA ASP A 77 19.75 -20.64 -0.61
C ASP A 77 18.79 -21.75 -0.15
N SER A 78 18.36 -21.70 1.11
CA SER A 78 17.44 -22.71 1.67
C SER A 78 16.03 -22.56 1.11
N LYS A 79 15.59 -21.31 0.93
CA LYS A 79 14.24 -20.99 0.40
C LYS A 79 14.21 -20.66 -1.09
N LYS A 80 15.39 -20.57 -1.70
CA LYS A 80 15.59 -20.13 -3.08
C LYS A 80 15.09 -18.72 -3.39
N GLU A 81 15.14 -17.83 -2.40
CA GLU A 81 14.58 -16.48 -2.49
C GLU A 81 15.67 -15.46 -2.80
N VAL A 82 15.43 -14.58 -3.79
CA VAL A 82 16.34 -13.47 -4.12
C VAL A 82 15.70 -12.14 -3.74
N TYR A 83 16.44 -11.29 -3.05
CA TYR A 83 16.00 -9.99 -2.56
C TYR A 83 16.68 -8.86 -3.30
N TYR A 84 15.88 -7.96 -3.86
CA TYR A 84 16.32 -6.76 -4.55
C TYR A 84 15.75 -5.51 -3.88
N LYS A 85 16.49 -4.41 -3.94
CA LYS A 85 16.00 -3.08 -3.55
C LYS A 85 16.24 -2.06 -4.65
N VAL A 86 15.29 -1.15 -4.78
CA VAL A 86 15.40 0.03 -5.65
C VAL A 86 14.73 1.21 -4.95
N GLU A 87 15.29 2.40 -5.12
CA GLU A 87 14.68 3.63 -4.68
C GLU A 87 14.11 4.37 -5.90
N ARG A 88 12.82 4.70 -5.87
CA ARG A 88 12.17 5.52 -6.90
C ARG A 88 11.21 6.50 -6.25
N GLU A 89 11.26 7.76 -6.69
CA GLU A 89 10.31 8.81 -6.28
C GLU A 89 10.20 8.99 -4.75
N GLY A 90 11.29 8.75 -4.01
CA GLY A 90 11.33 8.84 -2.54
C GLY A 90 10.72 7.63 -1.80
N TYR A 91 10.35 6.58 -2.54
CA TYR A 91 9.93 5.29 -1.99
C TYR A 91 11.06 4.27 -2.08
N GLN A 92 11.20 3.46 -1.03
CA GLN A 92 12.03 2.28 -1.05
C GLN A 92 11.18 1.10 -1.49
N ILE A 93 11.59 0.44 -2.57
CA ILE A 93 10.86 -0.70 -3.13
C ILE A 93 11.71 -1.94 -2.93
N ALA A 94 11.19 -2.90 -2.18
CA ALA A 94 11.78 -4.21 -2.02
C ALA A 94 11.07 -5.19 -2.97
N LEU A 95 11.85 -5.96 -3.71
CA LEU A 95 11.36 -7.01 -4.59
C LEU A 95 11.93 -8.34 -4.11
N THR A 96 11.05 -9.29 -3.84
CA THR A 96 11.39 -10.66 -3.47
C THR A 96 10.93 -11.58 -4.58
N CYS A 97 11.87 -12.34 -5.14
CA CYS A 97 11.58 -13.36 -6.12
C CYS A 97 11.60 -14.74 -5.48
N LEU A 98 10.55 -15.52 -5.70
CA LEU A 98 10.40 -16.88 -5.19
C LEU A 98 10.11 -17.85 -6.35
N PRO A 99 10.63 -19.09 -6.28
CA PRO A 99 10.23 -20.15 -7.21
C PRO A 99 8.73 -20.46 -7.10
N ARG A 100 8.16 -21.09 -8.15
CA ARG A 100 6.77 -21.56 -8.12
C ARG A 100 6.56 -22.68 -7.11
N ASP A 101 7.51 -23.60 -7.06
CA ASP A 101 7.53 -24.80 -6.26
C ASP A 101 8.97 -25.19 -5.90
N GLU A 102 9.15 -26.17 -5.01
CA GLU A 102 10.47 -26.62 -4.55
C GLU A 102 11.33 -27.21 -5.68
N THR A 103 10.67 -27.73 -6.72
CA THR A 103 11.30 -28.29 -7.91
C THR A 103 11.78 -27.25 -8.90
N SER A 104 11.23 -26.03 -8.85
CA SER A 104 11.60 -24.96 -9.76
C SER A 104 13.04 -24.49 -9.52
N PRO A 105 13.74 -24.07 -10.59
CA PRO A 105 15.02 -23.41 -10.46
C PRO A 105 14.87 -22.12 -9.66
N MET A 106 15.97 -21.69 -9.06
CA MET A 106 16.04 -20.47 -8.25
C MET A 106 15.90 -19.25 -9.17
N CYS A 107 15.41 -18.13 -8.65
CA CYS A 107 15.47 -16.89 -9.41
C CYS A 107 16.94 -16.53 -9.67
N SER A 108 17.24 -15.92 -10.82
CA SER A 108 18.62 -15.58 -11.15
C SER A 108 19.28 -14.70 -10.07
N LYS A 109 20.54 -15.01 -9.75
CA LYS A 109 21.34 -14.32 -8.73
C LYS A 109 21.96 -13.03 -9.27
N THR A 110 22.01 -12.85 -10.59
CA THR A 110 22.50 -11.64 -11.26
C THR A 110 21.65 -11.31 -12.47
N ILE A 111 21.55 -10.02 -12.82
CA ILE A 111 20.86 -9.53 -14.05
C ILE A 111 21.42 -10.22 -15.32
N THR A 112 22.61 -10.81 -15.23
CA THR A 112 23.35 -11.47 -16.32
C THR A 112 23.33 -13.00 -16.30
N GLU A 113 22.91 -13.66 -15.21
CA GLU A 113 22.80 -15.12 -15.19
C GLU A 113 21.44 -15.53 -15.78
N LYS A 114 21.45 -16.14 -16.96
CA LYS A 114 20.23 -16.69 -17.56
C LYS A 114 19.67 -17.80 -16.66
N ALA A 115 18.42 -17.67 -16.22
CA ALA A 115 17.69 -18.77 -15.62
C ALA A 115 17.60 -19.93 -16.65
N SER A 116 18.09 -21.11 -16.25
CA SER A 116 18.32 -22.24 -17.15
C SER A 116 17.06 -22.81 -17.84
N ASN A 117 15.85 -22.33 -17.55
CA ASN A 117 14.62 -22.72 -18.26
C ASN A 117 13.67 -21.52 -18.43
N VAL A 118 13.49 -21.07 -19.68
CA VAL A 118 12.67 -19.91 -20.10
C VAL A 118 11.14 -20.12 -19.90
N THR A 119 10.73 -21.27 -19.36
CA THR A 119 9.32 -21.68 -19.22
C THR A 119 8.74 -21.53 -17.82
N ASP A 120 9.56 -21.28 -16.79
CA ASP A 120 9.09 -21.27 -15.40
C ASP A 120 8.55 -19.90 -14.98
N LEU A 121 7.46 -19.92 -14.22
CA LEU A 121 6.81 -18.72 -13.66
C LEU A 121 7.29 -18.51 -12.23
N TYR A 122 7.89 -17.38 -11.95
CA TYR A 122 8.35 -16.99 -10.62
C TYR A 122 7.33 -16.11 -9.93
N LYS A 123 7.16 -16.31 -8.62
CA LYS A 123 6.34 -15.42 -7.80
C LYS A 123 7.18 -14.19 -7.45
N ILE A 124 6.72 -13.03 -7.89
CA ILE A 124 7.32 -11.74 -7.59
C ILE A 124 6.47 -11.07 -6.52
N HIS A 125 7.07 -10.76 -5.37
CA HIS A 125 6.46 -9.98 -4.30
C HIS A 125 7.15 -8.62 -4.24
N ILE A 126 6.37 -7.55 -4.39
CA ILE A 126 6.86 -6.18 -4.38
C ILE A 126 6.27 -5.48 -3.16
N GLN A 127 7.14 -4.90 -2.35
CA GLN A 127 6.79 -4.13 -1.16
C GLN A 127 7.29 -2.70 -1.33
N VAL A 128 6.43 -1.72 -1.06
CA VAL A 128 6.76 -0.30 -1.14
C VAL A 128 6.73 0.27 0.28
N THR A 129 7.87 0.78 0.72
CA THR A 129 8.07 1.40 2.02
C THR A 129 8.40 2.89 1.88
N GLN A 130 7.96 3.67 2.85
CA GLN A 130 8.29 5.09 3.00
C GLN A 130 8.62 5.34 4.47
N GLN A 131 9.79 5.93 4.76
CA GLN A 131 10.27 6.14 6.14
C GLN A 131 10.18 4.86 6.99
N ASP A 132 10.68 3.74 6.46
CA ASP A 132 10.67 2.40 7.09
C ASP A 132 9.29 1.81 7.40
N LYS A 133 8.20 2.43 6.94
CA LYS A 133 6.83 1.92 7.07
C LYS A 133 6.34 1.34 5.75
N LEU A 134 5.79 0.12 5.80
CA LEU A 134 5.10 -0.49 4.66
C LEU A 134 3.84 0.29 4.31
N ILE A 135 3.78 0.79 3.06
CA ILE A 135 2.63 1.54 2.54
C ILE A 135 1.73 0.62 1.71
N SER A 136 2.34 -0.18 0.85
CA SER A 136 1.62 -1.13 -0.01
C SER A 136 2.47 -2.33 -0.39
N GLU A 137 1.80 -3.41 -0.76
CA GLU A 137 2.43 -4.58 -1.34
C GLU A 137 1.59 -5.14 -2.48
N THR A 138 2.23 -5.84 -3.40
CA THR A 138 1.57 -6.57 -4.47
C THR A 138 2.36 -7.84 -4.79
N PHE A 139 1.66 -8.82 -5.35
CA PHE A 139 2.26 -10.07 -5.78
C PHE A 139 1.78 -10.40 -7.19
N GLY A 140 2.65 -11.06 -7.95
CA GLY A 140 2.32 -11.54 -9.28
C GLY A 140 3.24 -12.67 -9.70
N TYR A 141 2.99 -13.17 -10.90
CA TYR A 141 3.81 -14.19 -11.53
C TYR A 141 4.40 -13.64 -12.81
N ALA A 142 5.72 -13.79 -12.98
CA ALA A 142 6.44 -13.39 -14.17
C ALA A 142 7.42 -14.48 -14.58
N LYS A 143 7.69 -14.59 -15.89
CA LYS A 143 8.81 -15.38 -16.37
C LYS A 143 10.08 -14.58 -16.12
N LEU A 144 11.13 -15.22 -15.63
CA LEU A 144 12.45 -14.62 -15.47
C LEU A 144 13.43 -15.30 -16.43
N LYS A 145 14.29 -14.51 -17.06
CA LYS A 145 15.20 -14.97 -18.11
C LYS A 145 16.56 -15.36 -17.56
#